data_AF-A0A1H6Q1E1-F1
#
_entry.id   AF-A0A1H6Q1E1-F1
#
_cell.length_a   1.000
_cell.length_b   1.000
_cell.length_c   1.000
_cell.angle_alpha   90.00
_cell.angle_beta   90.00
_cell.angle_gamma   90.00
#
_symmetry.space_group_name_H-M   'P 1'
#
loop_
_entity.id
_entity.type
_entity.pdbx_description
1 polymer ?
#
loop_
_entity_poly.entity_id
_entity_poly.type
_entity_poly.pdbx_seq_one_letter_code
_entity_poly.pdbx_strand_id
1 'polypeptide(L)' 'MEKYAQIKQLVTEAEGDFKAFYEKGNKAAGTRVRGVMQQLKGLAQEIRAEVTEKKGEVK' A
#
# COMPACT_ATOMS: atom_id res chain seq x y z
N MET A 1 -0.39 0.24 15.00
CA MET A 1 -0.06 1.61 14.53
C MET A 1 1.13 1.63 13.59
N GLU A 2 2.16 0.82 13.83
CA GLU A 2 3.32 0.70 12.92
C GLU A 2 2.93 0.34 11.47
N LYS A 3 2.11 -0.70 11.27
CA LYS A 3 1.62 -1.08 9.93
C LYS A 3 0.80 0.00 9.22
N TYR A 4 0.08 0.83 9.98
CA TYR A 4 -0.64 1.97 9.42
C TYR A 4 0.33 3.05 8.91
N ALA A 5 1.41 3.33 9.66
CA ALA A 5 2.45 4.25 9.23
C ALA A 5 3.14 3.74 7.94
N GLN A 6 3.40 2.44 7.84
CA GLN A 6 3.98 1.82 6.65
C GLN A 6 3.08 1.98 5.41
N ILE A 7 1.76 1.77 5.54
CA ILE A 7 0.82 2.02 4.44
C ILE A 7 0.89 3.49 3.99
N LYS A 8 0.86 4.42 4.94
CA LYS A 8 0.87 5.85 4.63
C LYS A 8 2.17 6.26 3.92
N GLN A 9 3.31 5.76 4.40
CA GLN A 9 4.61 6.01 3.79
C GLN A 9 4.67 5.47 2.36
N LEU A 10 4.26 4.22 2.15
CA LEU A 10 4.27 3.57 0.84
C LEU A 10 3.46 4.33 -0.22
N VAL A 11 2.29 4.87 0.16
CA VAL A 11 1.46 5.68 -0.74
C VAL A 11 2.07 7.06 -0.99
N THR A 12 2.65 7.68 0.04
CA THR A 12 3.27 9.01 -0.07
C THR A 12 4.48 8.97 -1.01
N GLU A 13 5.34 7.95 -0.87
CA GLU A 13 6.53 7.79 -1.71
C GLU A 13 6.17 7.54 -3.19
N ALA A 14 5.03 6.90 -3.45
CA ALA A 14 4.59 6.62 -4.80
C ALA A 14 3.89 7.79 -5.49
N GLU A 15 3.53 8.88 -4.79
CA GLU A 15 2.72 9.99 -5.32
C GLU A 15 3.32 10.58 -6.62
N GLY A 16 4.65 10.72 -6.67
CA GLY A 16 5.34 11.20 -7.86
C GLY A 16 5.17 10.28 -9.08
N ASP A 17 5.24 8.97 -8.85
CA ASP A 17 5.01 7.96 -9.90
C ASP A 17 3.54 7.89 -10.33
N PHE A 18 2.60 8.09 -9.39
CA PHE A 18 1.18 8.24 -9.71
C PHE A 18 0.96 9.42 -10.65
N LYS A 19 1.44 10.62 -10.31
CA LYS A 19 1.33 11.80 -11.17
C LYS A 19 1.99 11.57 -12.53
N ALA A 20 3.21 11.04 -12.54
CA ALA A 20 3.94 10.77 -13.78
C ALA A 20 3.21 9.76 -14.69
N PHE A 21 2.57 8.74 -14.13
CA PHE A 21 1.80 7.77 -14.91
C PHE A 21 0.48 8.34 -15.41
N TYR A 22 -0.36 8.88 -14.51
CA TYR A 22 -1.73 9.30 -14.82
C TYR A 22 -1.80 10.61 -15.62
N GLU A 23 -0.90 11.56 -15.38
CA GLU A 23 -0.92 12.87 -16.06
C GLU A 23 -0.03 12.89 -17.29
N LYS A 24 1.11 12.19 -17.24
CA LYS A 24 2.16 12.27 -18.29
C LYS A 24 2.32 11.00 -19.11
N GLY A 25 1.54 9.94 -18.83
CA GLY A 25 1.59 8.68 -19.58
C GLY A 25 2.92 7.91 -19.43
N ASN A 26 3.70 8.16 -18.37
CA ASN A 26 5.00 7.52 -18.19
C ASN A 26 4.85 6.03 -17.85
N LYS A 27 5.15 5.16 -18.83
CA LYS A 27 5.03 3.70 -18.69
C LYS A 27 5.92 3.10 -17.59
N ALA A 28 7.13 3.63 -17.39
CA ALA A 28 8.04 3.14 -16.35
C ALA A 28 7.53 3.48 -14.95
N ALA A 29 6.95 4.68 -14.79
CA ALA A 29 6.23 5.04 -13.56
C ALA A 29 5.03 4.12 -13.32
N GLY A 30 4.29 3.76 -14.38
CA GLY A 30 3.21 2.77 -14.29
C GLY A 30 3.66 1.41 -13.75
N THR A 31 4.82 0.90 -14.18
CA THR A 31 5.40 -0.33 -13.62
C THR A 31 5.72 -0.20 -12.13
N ARG A 32 6.26 0.94 -11.70
CA ARG A 32 6.55 1.21 -10.28
C ARG A 32 5.28 1.32 -9.45
N VAL A 33 4.28 2.09 -9.91
CA VAL A 33 2.95 2.18 -9.28
C VAL A 33 2.34 0.80 -9.08
N ARG A 34 2.40 -0.06 -10.11
CA ARG A 34 1.89 -1.43 -10.00
C ARG A 34 2.62 -2.22 -8.91
N GLY A 35 3.95 -2.12 -8.83
CA GLY A 35 4.75 -2.77 -7.77
C GLY A 35 4.37 -2.31 -6.37
N VAL A 36 4.28 -1.00 -6.15
CA VAL A 36 3.84 -0.39 -4.89
C VAL A 36 2.43 -0.90 -4.51
N MET A 37 1.51 -0.96 -5.46
CA MET A 37 0.15 -1.45 -5.20
C MET A 37 0.10 -2.94 -4.85
N GLN A 38 1.00 -3.77 -5.38
CA GLN A 38 1.12 -5.17 -4.94
C GLN A 38 1.62 -5.27 -3.49
N GLN A 39 2.60 -4.45 -3.11
CA GLN A 39 3.08 -4.40 -1.73
C GLN A 39 1.98 -3.91 -0.77
N LEU A 40 1.24 -2.87 -1.17
CA LEU A 40 0.11 -2.36 -0.39
C LEU A 40 -0.97 -3.43 -0.18
N LYS A 41 -1.28 -4.21 -1.23
CA LYS A 41 -2.23 -5.33 -1.12
C LYS A 41 -1.76 -6.35 -0.08
N GLY A 42 -0.47 -6.69 -0.05
CA GLY A 42 0.11 -7.59 0.95
C GLY A 42 -0.07 -7.05 2.36
N LEU A 43 0.41 -5.83 2.62
CA LEU A 43 0.29 -5.16 3.92
C LEU A 43 -1.17 -5.05 4.40
N ALA A 44 -2.09 -4.73 3.49
CA ALA A 44 -3.51 -4.65 3.82
C ALA A 44 -4.10 -6.01 4.24
N GLN A 45 -3.71 -7.12 3.58
CA GLN A 45 -4.14 -8.46 3.98
C GLN A 45 -3.58 -8.85 5.34
N GLU A 46 -2.30 -8.56 5.60
CA GLU A 46 -1.70 -8.85 6.90
C GLU A 46 -2.39 -8.10 8.04
N ILE A 47 -2.64 -6.80 7.88
CA ILE A 47 -3.36 -6.01 8.90
C ILE A 47 -4.76 -6.58 9.13
N ARG A 48 -5.47 -6.97 8.06
CA ARG A 48 -6.79 -7.57 8.18
C ARG A 48 -6.74 -8.89 8.97
N ALA A 49 -5.77 -9.74 8.69
CA ALA A 49 -5.59 -11.01 9.41
C ALA A 49 -5.34 -10.73 10.90
N GLU A 50 -4.39 -9.86 11.23
CA GLU A 50 -4.08 -9.49 12.62
C GLU A 50 -5.28 -8.91 13.37
N VAL A 51 -6.06 -8.03 12.73
CA VAL A 51 -7.27 -7.48 13.33
C VAL A 51 -8.31 -8.58 13.59
N THR A 52 -8.43 -9.53 12.66
CA THR A 52 -9.38 -10.65 12.80
C THR A 52 -8.97 -11.58 13.94
N GLU A 53 -7.68 -11.90 14.05
CA GLU A 53 -7.11 -12.71 15.14
C GLU A 53 -7.33 -12.01 16.49
N LYS A 54 -6.93 -10.74 16.60
CA LYS A 54 -7.12 -9.96 17.83
C LYS A 54 -8.58 -9.83 18.23
N LYS A 55 -9.50 -9.69 17.27
CA LYS A 55 -10.94 -9.69 17.54
C LYS A 55 -11.41 -11.03 18.12
N GLY A 56 -10.83 -12.14 17.69
CA GLY A 56 -11.14 -13.47 18.22
C GLY A 56 -10.55 -13.74 19.61
N GLU A 57 -9.44 -13.10 19.95
CA GLU A 57 -8.76 -13.21 21.26
C GLU A 57 -9.38 -12.33 22.34
N VAL A 58 -10.00 -11.20 21.97
CA VAL A 58 -10.77 -10.37 22.90
C VAL A 58 -12.11 -11.06 23.19
N LYS A 59 -12.15 -11.81 24.30
CA LYS A 59 -13.39 -12.28 24.95
C LYS A 59 -13.88 -11.28 25.98
#